data_AF-A0A955XXX4-F1
#
_entry.id   AF-A0A955XXX4-F1
#
_cell.length_a   1.000
_cell.length_b   1.000
_cell.length_c   1.000
_cell.angle_alpha   90.00
_cell.angle_beta   90.00
_cell.angle_gamma   90.00
#
_symmetry.space_group_name_H-M   'P 1'
#
loop_
_entity.id
_entity.type
_entity.pdbx_description
1 polymer ?
#
loop_
_entity_poly.entity_id
_entity_poly.type
_entity_poly.pdbx_seq_one_letter_code
_entity_poly.pdbx_strand_id
1 'polypeptide(L)' 'RNIGPNSISVDVHDTFTGGNEVAHVMTLTTTFPAGHRASVKGVFTYALNDQGKIQRLRGYWDMSDIKLGS' A
#
# COMPACT_ATOMS: atom_id res chain seq x y z
N ARG A 1 -5.74 12.27 8.04
CA ARG A 1 -7.21 12.13 8.11
C ARG A 1 -7.63 11.39 6.84
N ASN A 2 -8.10 10.14 6.95
CA ASN A 2 -8.45 9.32 5.78
C ASN A 2 -9.69 9.92 5.08
N ILE A 3 -9.71 9.89 3.75
CA ILE A 3 -10.84 10.34 2.94
C ILE A 3 -11.88 9.22 2.97
N GLY A 4 -12.84 9.29 3.91
CA GLY A 4 -13.94 8.33 4.10
C GLY A 4 -13.80 7.41 5.33
N PRO A 5 -14.88 6.76 5.80
CA PRO A 5 -14.91 5.88 6.98
C PRO A 5 -14.15 4.55 6.80
N ASN A 6 -13.33 4.42 5.75
CA ASN A 6 -12.59 3.21 5.47
C ASN A 6 -11.35 3.14 6.36
N SER A 7 -11.14 2.01 7.02
CA SER A 7 -9.86 1.71 7.65
C SER A 7 -8.95 1.03 6.64
N ILE A 8 -7.68 1.43 6.62
CA ILE A 8 -6.65 0.79 5.80
C ILE A 8 -5.63 0.20 6.77
N SER A 9 -5.42 -1.11 6.68
CA SER A 9 -4.31 -1.81 7.33
C SER A 9 -3.20 -2.06 6.31
N VAL A 10 -1.96 -2.01 6.79
CA VAL A 10 -0.76 -2.22 5.99
C VAL A 10 0.09 -3.28 6.67
N ASP A 11 0.33 -4.40 5.97
CA ASP A 11 1.21 -5.46 6.43
C ASP A 11 2.42 -5.53 5.49
N VAL A 12 3.58 -5.08 5.97
CA VAL A 12 4.84 -5.10 5.21
C VAL A 12 5.51 -6.47 5.37
N HIS A 13 5.80 -7.13 4.26
CA HIS A 13 6.46 -8.44 4.21
C HIS A 13 7.96 -8.31 3.99
N ASP A 14 8.37 -7.44 3.06
CA ASP A 14 9.77 -7.20 2.71
C ASP A 14 10.02 -5.74 2.39
N THR A 15 11.26 -5.29 2.60
CA THR A 15 11.74 -3.94 2.33
C THR A 15 13.08 -3.98 1.60
N PHE A 16 13.18 -3.22 0.51
CA PHE A 16 14.39 -3.06 -0.29
C PHE A 16 14.71 -1.57 -0.41
N THR A 17 15.82 -1.13 0.18
CA THR A 17 16.23 0.28 0.15
C THR A 17 17.33 0.53 -0.88
N GLY A 18 17.32 1.72 -1.48
CA GLY A 18 18.33 2.15 -2.46
C GLY A 18 18.40 3.67 -2.54
N GLY A 19 19.30 4.27 -1.76
CA GLY A 19 19.45 5.73 -1.71
C GLY A 19 18.15 6.44 -1.32
N ASN A 20 17.68 7.34 -2.18
CA ASN A 20 16.42 8.06 -1.99
C ASN A 20 15.20 7.26 -2.49
N GLU A 21 15.32 5.97 -2.75
CA GLU A 21 14.22 5.11 -3.17
C GLU A 21 14.07 3.89 -2.24
N VAL A 22 12.84 3.40 -2.11
CA VAL A 22 12.52 2.19 -1.37
C VAL A 22 11.38 1.44 -2.05
N ALA A 23 11.48 0.12 -2.08
CA ALA A 23 10.42 -0.79 -2.50
C ALA A 23 9.98 -1.66 -1.33
N HIS A 24 8.66 -1.79 -1.15
CA HIS A 24 8.06 -2.66 -0.14
C HIS A 24 7.20 -3.71 -0.83
N VAL A 25 7.31 -4.96 -0.41
CA VAL A 25 6.29 -5.99 -0.69
C VAL A 25 5.32 -5.94 0.47
N MET A 26 4.06 -5.56 0.23
CA MET A 26 3.08 -5.42 1.31
C MET A 26 1.68 -5.88 0.89
N THR A 27 0.86 -6.20 1.89
CA THR A 27 -0.58 -6.34 1.74
C THR A 27 -1.27 -5.08 2.24
N LEU A 28 -2.09 -4.47 1.39
CA LEU A 28 -3.03 -3.43 1.80
C LEU A 28 -4.39 -4.06 2.02
N THR A 29 -5.00 -3.83 3.18
CA THR A 29 -6.37 -4.28 3.47
C THR A 29 -7.25 -3.07 3.75
N THR A 30 -8.27 -2.87 2.91
CA THR A 30 -9.28 -1.84 3.11
C THR A 30 -10.53 -2.48 3.71
N THR A 31 -11.00 -1.96 4.84
CA THR A 31 -12.29 -2.33 5.43
C THR A 31 -13.30 -1.24 5.13
N PHE A 32 -14.41 -1.61 4.49
CA PHE A 32 -15.49 -0.71 4.12
C PHE A 32 -16.55 -0.66 5.24
N PRO A 33 -17.41 0.38 5.27
CA PRO A 33 -18.65 0.37 6.03
C PRO A 33 -19.44 -0.92 5.78
N ALA A 34 -20.07 -1.46 6.82
CA ALA A 34 -20.72 -2.78 6.83
C ALA A 34 -19.78 -4.00 6.89
N GLY A 35 -18.46 -3.82 7.04
CA GLY A 35 -17.54 -4.88 7.45
C GLY A 35 -16.83 -5.62 6.32
N HIS A 36 -17.25 -5.43 5.07
CA HIS A 36 -16.59 -6.00 3.89
C HIS A 36 -15.11 -5.59 3.82
N ARG A 37 -14.26 -6.52 3.39
CA ARG A 37 -12.82 -6.29 3.25
C ARG A 37 -12.35 -6.59 1.83
N ALA A 38 -11.50 -5.72 1.32
CA ALA A 38 -10.70 -5.99 0.13
C ALA A 38 -9.22 -5.94 0.51
N SER A 39 -8.45 -6.93 0.10
CA SER A 39 -7.00 -6.92 0.27
C SER A 39 -6.27 -7.18 -1.03
N VAL A 40 -5.10 -6.57 -1.18
CA VAL A 40 -4.22 -6.77 -2.34
C VAL A 40 -2.78 -6.85 -1.85
N LYS A 41 -2.03 -7.83 -2.36
CA LYS A 41 -0.58 -7.92 -2.17
C LYS A 41 0.09 -7.35 -3.41
N GLY A 42 1.04 -6.44 -3.22
CA GLY A 42 1.75 -5.81 -4.32
C GLY A 42 3.13 -5.30 -3.93
N VAL A 43 3.84 -4.78 -4.93
CA VAL A 43 5.09 -4.04 -4.72
C VAL A 43 4.77 -2.56 -4.75
N PHE A 44 5.26 -1.81 -3.77
CA PHE A 44 5.03 -0.38 -3.67
C PHE A 44 6.36 0.34 -3.57
N THR A 45 6.60 1.25 -4.50
CA THR A 45 7.85 2.02 -4.56
C THR A 45 7.62 3.46 -4.18
N TYR A 46 8.59 4.01 -3.47
CA TYR A 46 8.60 5.39 -3.01
C TYR A 46 9.93 6.00 -3.42
N ALA A 47 9.88 7.19 -4.01
CA ALA A 47 11.06 8.03 -4.18
C ALA A 47 10.93 9.26 -3.29
N LEU A 48 12.02 9.62 -2.63
CA LEU A 48 12.14 10.76 -1.76
C LEU A 48 12.92 11.88 -2.46
N ASN A 49 12.65 13.11 -2.08
CA ASN A 49 13.54 14.24 -2.39
C ASN A 49 14.68 14.31 -1.35
N ASP A 50 15.61 15.25 -1.53
CA ASP A 50 16.76 15.43 -0.63
C ASP A 50 16.38 15.87 0.80
N GLN A 51 15.12 16.27 1.01
CA GLN A 51 14.56 16.59 2.32
C GLN A 51 13.85 15.38 2.97
N GLY A 52 13.96 14.19 2.37
CA GLY A 52 13.34 12.96 2.85
C GLY A 52 11.81 12.92 2.70
N LYS A 53 11.23 13.76 1.84
CA LYS A 53 9.78 13.77 1.56
C LYS A 53 9.46 12.93 0.34
N ILE A 54 8.35 12.18 0.40
CA ILE A 54 7.87 11.38 -0.74
C ILE A 54 7.54 12.33 -1.89
N GLN A 55 8.27 12.20 -2.99
CA GLN A 55 7.99 12.90 -4.26
C GLN A 55 7.23 12.03 -5.26
N ARG A 56 7.28 10.70 -5.07
CA ARG A 56 6.65 9.73 -5.98
C ARG A 56 6.26 8.48 -5.23
N LEU A 57 5.10 7.95 -5.56
CA LEU A 57 4.57 6.69 -5.07
C LEU A 57 4.01 5.91 -6.27
N ARG A 58 4.37 4.63 -6.39
CA ARG A 58 3.78 3.71 -7.37
C ARG A 58 3.41 2.40 -6.69
N GLY A 59 2.24 1.86 -7.02
CA GLY A 59 1.83 0.51 -6.63
C GLY A 59 1.79 -0.38 -7.87
N TYR A 60 2.36 -1.58 -7.76
CA TYR A 60 2.39 -2.60 -8.81
C TYR A 60 1.59 -3.81 -8.31
N TRP A 61 0.40 -3.97 -8.87
CA TRP A 61 -0.58 -5.03 -8.61
C TRP A 61 -1.65 -4.97 -9.70
N ASP A 62 -2.37 -6.07 -9.92
CA ASP A 62 -3.48 -6.12 -10.88
C ASP A 62 -4.83 -6.30 -10.17
N MET A 63 -5.91 -5.89 -10.84
CA MET A 63 -7.28 -6.06 -10.29
C MET A 63 -7.61 -7.52 -9.97
N SER A 64 -7.01 -8.48 -10.69
CA SER A 64 -7.13 -9.91 -10.42
C SER A 64 -6.49 -10.36 -9.11
N ASP A 65 -5.57 -9.57 -8.55
CA ASP A 65 -4.89 -9.89 -7.29
C ASP A 65 -5.71 -9.46 -6.07
N ILE A 66 -6.81 -8.74 -6.28
CA ILE A 66 -7.72 -8.34 -5.21
C ILE A 66 -8.43 -9.56 -4.66
N LYS A 67 -8.32 -9.73 -3.35
CA LYS A 67 -9.06 -10.71 -2.56
C LYS A 67 -10.19 -10.00 -1.83
N LEU A 68 -11.41 -10.45 -2.08
CA LEU A 68 -12.59 -10.02 -1.34
C LEU A 68 -12.83 -10.99 -0.17
N GLY A 69 -13.09 -10.44 1.00
CA GLY A 69 -13.45 -11.18 2.21
C GLY A 69 -14.67 -10.57 2.90
N SER A 70 -15.44 -11.43 3.55
CA SER A 70 -16.46 -11.06 4.54
C SER A 70 -15.84 -10.86 5.92
#